data_AF-A0A6L6IW38-F1
#
_entry.id   AF-A0A6L6IW38-F1
#
_cell.length_a   1.000
_cell.length_b   1.000
_cell.length_c   1.000
_cell.angle_alpha   90.00
_cell.angle_beta   90.00
_cell.angle_gamma   90.00
#
_symmetry.space_group_name_H-M   'P 1'
#
loop_
_entity.id
_entity.type
_entity.pdbx_description
1 polymer ?
#
loop_
_entity_poly.entity_id
_entity_poly.type
_entity_poly.pdbx_seq_one_letter_code
_entity_poly.pdbx_strand_id
1 'polypeptide(L)'
;MAQAVEIGTQSGAHVKVDDGVKIVGDKGDSSNTLYGIFNHFSDTGTIDLGNNVSVVVSGPDYNAHYASGIKIEADNTVLMANGLSVEVTGESAVGIELHGATSHADLGSGSRVKVDGSLVNGVHVRGIAISRASTLVADRLTIETAGDNGYGLSIDNYGSSADLGSGSTVKTTGTNGYGVFVFGRNGLAANGPAKFTATNLTVETQGIRAYGVHPSLDSEVDLGSHSQILTHGEEASGILSYGEVTAEALTVETKGAKANGIEVRGGTVNIGADSHVSAARGGGLITNGSNATLNYFGTTDKRNTVFSGGSYGASAQFTGATVNLKNSDITVDRNGKLVYGLWALGGGVISGEDLTITGAAGSRGVYAMTGSRIDLTGDLAVNMADATQMAIGTQHNDGYAASRINA
;
A
#
# COMPACT_ATOMS: atom_id res chain seq x y z
N MET A 1 -33.07 24.98 8.38
CA MET A 1 -32.21 24.04 7.65
C MET A 1 -32.98 23.62 6.41
N ALA A 2 -32.52 23.98 5.21
CA ALA A 2 -33.12 23.46 3.99
C ALA A 2 -32.80 21.96 3.94
N GLN A 3 -33.82 21.13 3.77
CA GLN A 3 -33.66 19.69 3.61
C GLN A 3 -32.89 19.46 2.29
N ALA A 4 -31.82 18.66 2.33
CA ALA A 4 -31.10 18.29 1.12
C ALA A 4 -32.08 17.67 0.11
N VAL A 5 -32.01 18.08 -1.15
CA VAL A 5 -32.85 17.53 -2.22
C VAL A 5 -32.42 16.09 -2.43
N GLU A 6 -33.36 15.15 -2.24
CA GLU A 6 -33.13 13.73 -2.48
C GLU A 6 -33.68 13.35 -3.86
N ILE A 7 -32.85 12.70 -4.66
CA ILE A 7 -33.22 12.15 -5.98
C ILE A 7 -32.82 10.68 -6.07
N GLY A 8 -33.51 9.93 -6.93
CA GLY A 8 -33.15 8.54 -7.21
C GLY A 8 -31.93 8.42 -8.12
N THR A 9 -31.64 7.20 -8.54
CA THR A 9 -30.52 6.82 -9.40
C THR A 9 -30.42 7.67 -10.66
N GLN A 10 -29.19 8.13 -10.97
CA GLN A 10 -28.87 8.87 -12.19
C GLN A 10 -28.12 7.99 -13.19
N SER A 11 -28.44 8.13 -14.48
CA SER A 11 -27.73 7.40 -15.54
C SER A 11 -27.70 8.16 -16.87
N GLY A 12 -26.69 7.84 -17.69
CA GLY A 12 -26.55 8.36 -19.04
C GLY A 12 -25.18 9.00 -19.32
N ALA A 13 -25.06 9.61 -20.51
CA ALA A 13 -23.83 10.23 -20.98
C ALA A 13 -23.54 11.60 -20.34
N HIS A 14 -24.60 12.29 -19.91
CA HIS A 14 -24.50 13.60 -19.31
C HIS A 14 -25.36 13.65 -18.05
N VAL A 15 -24.72 13.44 -16.89
CA VAL A 15 -25.37 13.58 -15.60
C VAL A 15 -24.90 14.91 -15.01
N LYS A 16 -25.85 15.75 -14.63
CA LYS A 16 -25.59 16.99 -13.91
C LYS A 16 -26.56 17.11 -12.75
N VAL A 17 -26.04 17.37 -11.56
CA VAL A 17 -26.84 17.58 -10.35
C VAL A 17 -26.45 18.89 -9.67
N ASP A 18 -27.38 19.45 -8.88
CA ASP A 18 -27.13 20.65 -8.10
C ASP A 18 -26.30 20.33 -6.85
N ASP A 19 -25.59 21.34 -6.33
CA ASP A 19 -24.80 21.22 -5.10
C ASP A 19 -25.64 20.72 -3.92
N GLY A 20 -25.05 19.84 -3.10
CA GLY A 20 -25.68 19.33 -1.88
C GLY A 20 -26.81 18.31 -2.09
N VAL A 21 -27.07 17.88 -3.33
CA VAL A 21 -28.04 16.83 -3.64
C VAL A 21 -27.63 15.49 -3.03
N LYS A 22 -28.61 14.74 -2.54
CA LYS A 22 -28.45 13.34 -2.14
C LYS A 22 -29.05 12.42 -3.21
N ILE A 23 -28.23 11.54 -3.77
CA ILE A 23 -28.62 10.50 -4.72
C ILE A 23 -28.77 9.19 -3.97
N VAL A 24 -29.93 8.55 -4.09
CA VAL A 24 -30.20 7.23 -3.53
C VAL A 24 -30.22 6.19 -4.64
N GLY A 25 -29.36 5.18 -4.55
CA GLY A 25 -29.31 4.06 -5.50
C GLY A 25 -30.50 3.12 -5.33
N ASP A 26 -31.52 3.36 -6.13
CA ASP A 26 -32.82 2.70 -6.11
C ASP A 26 -33.14 1.90 -7.39
N LYS A 27 -32.23 1.88 -8.38
CA LYS A 27 -32.37 1.12 -9.63
C LYS A 27 -31.24 0.11 -9.79
N GLY A 28 -31.61 -1.07 -10.31
CA GLY A 28 -30.68 -2.14 -10.67
C GLY A 28 -30.41 -2.22 -12.17
N ASP A 29 -29.30 -2.85 -12.56
CA ASP A 29 -29.06 -3.26 -13.96
C ASP A 29 -29.76 -4.60 -14.25
N SER A 30 -29.55 -5.17 -15.45
CA SER A 30 -30.08 -6.49 -15.81
C SER A 30 -29.55 -7.64 -14.95
N SER A 31 -28.45 -7.42 -14.22
CA SER A 31 -27.85 -8.34 -13.27
C SER A 31 -28.28 -8.04 -11.83
N ASN A 32 -29.23 -7.11 -11.63
CA ASN A 32 -29.67 -6.57 -10.35
C ASN A 32 -28.57 -5.92 -9.50
N THR A 33 -27.52 -5.39 -10.12
CA THR A 33 -26.54 -4.52 -9.47
C THR A 33 -27.18 -3.18 -9.18
N LEU A 34 -27.29 -2.77 -7.91
CA LEU A 34 -27.78 -1.44 -7.56
C LEU A 34 -26.69 -0.40 -7.77
N TYR A 35 -27.07 0.76 -8.31
CA TYR A 35 -26.15 1.89 -8.49
C TYR A 35 -26.77 3.22 -8.10
N GLY A 36 -25.95 4.14 -7.59
CA GLY A 36 -26.35 5.53 -7.39
C GLY A 36 -26.19 6.33 -8.68
N ILE A 37 -25.05 6.19 -9.34
CA ILE A 37 -24.77 6.76 -10.66
C ILE A 37 -24.24 5.66 -11.59
N PHE A 38 -24.82 5.55 -12.78
CA PHE A 38 -24.37 4.61 -13.80
C PHE A 38 -24.17 5.25 -15.16
N ASN A 39 -22.93 5.16 -15.64
CA ASN A 39 -22.55 5.52 -16.99
C ASN A 39 -22.26 4.24 -17.78
N HIS A 40 -23.24 3.80 -18.56
CA HIS A 40 -23.18 2.56 -19.35
C HIS A 40 -22.15 2.66 -20.47
N PHE A 41 -21.59 1.55 -20.94
CA PHE A 41 -20.51 1.53 -21.96
C PHE A 41 -20.78 2.31 -23.26
N SER A 42 -22.05 2.58 -23.60
CA SER A 42 -22.46 3.35 -24.77
C SER A 42 -22.49 4.87 -24.57
N ASP A 43 -22.30 5.32 -23.33
CA ASP A 43 -22.69 6.64 -22.88
C ASP A 43 -21.47 7.54 -22.62
N THR A 44 -20.50 7.58 -23.54
CA THR A 44 -19.33 8.45 -23.37
C THR A 44 -19.74 9.90 -23.15
N GLY A 45 -19.26 10.52 -22.07
CA GLY A 45 -19.57 11.93 -21.79
C GLY A 45 -19.05 12.46 -20.46
N THR A 46 -19.88 13.21 -19.74
CA THR A 46 -19.49 13.94 -18.54
C THR A 46 -20.51 13.75 -17.41
N ILE A 47 -20.00 13.41 -16.23
CA ILE A 47 -20.74 13.29 -14.98
C ILE A 47 -20.27 14.43 -14.07
N ASP A 48 -21.05 15.50 -13.99
CA ASP A 48 -20.74 16.71 -13.20
C ASP A 48 -21.62 16.75 -11.95
N LEU A 49 -21.04 16.41 -10.80
CA LEU A 49 -21.75 16.34 -9.52
C LEU A 49 -21.69 17.62 -8.69
N GLY A 50 -20.96 18.65 -9.14
CA GLY A 50 -20.81 19.88 -8.36
C GLY A 50 -20.21 19.63 -6.96
N ASN A 51 -20.68 20.40 -5.97
CA ASN A 51 -20.15 20.39 -4.61
C ASN A 51 -21.03 19.64 -3.62
N ASN A 52 -20.40 18.90 -2.71
CA ASN A 52 -21.03 18.31 -1.52
C ASN A 52 -22.21 17.38 -1.81
N VAL A 53 -22.21 16.73 -2.98
CA VAL A 53 -23.20 15.71 -3.31
C VAL A 53 -22.94 14.44 -2.49
N SER A 54 -24.01 13.78 -2.08
CA SER A 54 -23.95 12.48 -1.41
C SER A 54 -24.58 11.41 -2.30
N VAL A 55 -23.91 10.26 -2.45
CA VAL A 55 -24.42 9.08 -3.13
C VAL A 55 -24.52 7.96 -2.11
N VAL A 56 -25.71 7.41 -1.91
CA VAL A 56 -25.96 6.32 -0.94
C VAL A 56 -26.59 5.14 -1.66
N VAL A 57 -25.98 3.97 -1.54
CA VAL A 57 -26.47 2.74 -2.14
C VAL A 57 -26.47 1.64 -1.10
N SER A 58 -27.62 1.02 -0.88
CA SER A 58 -27.79 -0.09 0.07
C SER A 58 -28.35 -1.31 -0.64
N GLY A 59 -27.45 -2.22 -1.02
CA GLY A 59 -27.79 -3.54 -1.53
C GLY A 59 -28.26 -4.47 -0.41
N PRO A 60 -29.23 -5.36 -0.67
CA PRO A 60 -29.61 -6.38 0.30
C PRO A 60 -28.51 -7.44 0.47
N ASP A 61 -28.29 -7.91 1.70
CA ASP A 61 -27.27 -8.92 2.05
C ASP A 61 -27.61 -10.36 1.62
N TYR A 62 -28.54 -10.53 0.67
CA TYR A 62 -29.00 -11.84 0.21
C TYR A 62 -29.30 -11.81 -1.29
N ASN A 63 -28.82 -12.83 -2.02
CA ASN A 63 -29.04 -13.12 -3.46
C ASN A 63 -28.05 -12.51 -4.48
N ALA A 64 -26.77 -12.34 -4.14
CA ALA A 64 -25.72 -11.90 -5.08
C ALA A 64 -25.97 -10.51 -5.69
N HIS A 65 -26.58 -9.61 -4.92
CA HIS A 65 -26.83 -8.24 -5.37
C HIS A 65 -25.59 -7.39 -5.17
N TYR A 66 -24.87 -7.16 -6.27
CA TYR A 66 -23.78 -6.19 -6.31
C TYR A 66 -24.31 -4.78 -6.00
N ALA A 67 -23.55 -4.00 -5.23
CA ALA A 67 -23.86 -2.61 -4.94
C ALA A 67 -22.69 -1.72 -5.40
N SER A 68 -22.98 -0.68 -6.19
CA SER A 68 -21.97 0.26 -6.67
C SER A 68 -22.39 1.69 -6.40
N GLY A 69 -21.55 2.54 -5.82
CA GLY A 69 -21.89 3.95 -5.64
C GLY A 69 -21.96 4.66 -6.99
N ILE A 70 -20.80 4.72 -7.66
CA ILE A 70 -20.63 5.33 -8.98
C ILE A 70 -19.91 4.35 -9.90
N LYS A 71 -20.54 4.02 -11.02
CA LYS A 71 -19.99 3.10 -12.02
C LYS A 71 -19.82 3.77 -13.38
N ILE A 72 -18.58 3.87 -13.85
CA ILE A 72 -18.21 4.46 -15.13
C ILE A 72 -17.69 3.37 -16.08
N GLU A 73 -18.52 2.93 -17.02
CA GLU A 73 -18.16 1.91 -18.02
C GLU A 73 -17.83 2.49 -19.40
N ALA A 74 -18.34 3.67 -19.76
CA ALA A 74 -18.02 4.26 -21.06
C ALA A 74 -16.59 4.77 -21.08
N ASP A 75 -15.92 4.50 -22.20
CA ASP A 75 -14.58 4.99 -22.48
C ASP A 75 -14.58 6.53 -22.61
N ASN A 76 -13.49 7.18 -22.20
CA ASN A 76 -13.27 8.63 -22.28
C ASN A 76 -14.31 9.48 -21.51
N THR A 77 -14.93 8.92 -20.48
CA THR A 77 -15.86 9.67 -19.62
C THR A 77 -15.11 10.48 -18.58
N VAL A 78 -15.62 11.68 -18.29
CA VAL A 78 -15.09 12.56 -17.23
C VAL A 78 -16.09 12.62 -16.07
N LEU A 79 -15.65 12.27 -14.87
CA LEU A 79 -16.36 12.49 -13.60
C LEU A 79 -15.73 13.69 -12.89
N MET A 80 -16.55 14.67 -12.50
CA MET A 80 -16.15 15.84 -11.73
C MET A 80 -17.00 15.95 -10.47
N ALA A 81 -16.36 16.13 -9.32
CA ALA A 81 -17.02 16.39 -8.06
C ALA A 81 -16.08 17.13 -7.09
N ASN A 82 -16.62 17.70 -6.03
CA ASN A 82 -15.82 18.28 -4.94
C ASN A 82 -16.56 18.09 -3.61
N GLY A 83 -15.88 17.57 -2.58
CA GLY A 83 -16.52 17.22 -1.30
C GLY A 83 -17.59 16.11 -1.44
N LEU A 84 -17.44 15.21 -2.43
CA LEU A 84 -18.35 14.10 -2.69
C LEU A 84 -18.37 13.12 -1.51
N SER A 85 -19.54 12.65 -1.10
CA SER A 85 -19.68 11.57 -0.11
C SER A 85 -20.36 10.35 -0.71
N VAL A 86 -19.63 9.27 -0.93
CA VAL A 86 -20.17 7.99 -1.41
C VAL A 86 -20.24 6.99 -0.27
N GLU A 87 -21.42 6.42 -0.01
CA GLU A 87 -21.62 5.37 0.98
C GLU A 87 -22.31 4.16 0.32
N VAL A 88 -21.67 2.99 0.41
CA VAL A 88 -22.17 1.76 -0.20
C VAL A 88 -22.17 0.62 0.80
N THR A 89 -23.30 -0.06 0.94
CA THR A 89 -23.42 -1.29 1.72
C THR A 89 -23.95 -2.42 0.85
N GLY A 90 -23.43 -3.64 1.01
CA GLY A 90 -23.98 -4.83 0.35
C GLY A 90 -22.93 -5.83 -0.13
N GLU A 91 -23.36 -6.87 -0.83
CA GLU A 91 -22.47 -7.91 -1.34
C GLU A 91 -21.56 -7.37 -2.45
N SER A 92 -20.26 -7.67 -2.37
CA SER A 92 -19.25 -7.24 -3.36
C SER A 92 -19.30 -5.73 -3.66
N ALA A 93 -19.56 -4.94 -2.62
CA ALA A 93 -19.79 -3.52 -2.74
C ALA A 93 -18.56 -2.77 -3.30
N VAL A 94 -18.82 -1.81 -4.18
CA VAL A 94 -17.81 -0.91 -4.75
C VAL A 94 -18.23 0.54 -4.58
N GLY A 95 -17.37 1.39 -4.03
CA GLY A 95 -17.66 2.81 -3.88
C GLY A 95 -17.69 3.52 -5.23
N ILE A 96 -16.53 3.60 -5.89
CA ILE A 96 -16.37 4.22 -7.21
C ILE A 96 -15.60 3.27 -8.13
N GLU A 97 -16.10 3.08 -9.35
CA GLU A 97 -15.50 2.20 -10.36
C GLU A 97 -15.26 2.95 -11.68
N LEU A 98 -14.00 3.05 -12.09
CA LEU A 98 -13.58 3.58 -13.40
C LEU A 98 -13.13 2.43 -14.30
N HIS A 99 -14.08 1.91 -15.08
CA HIS A 99 -13.92 0.74 -15.96
C HIS A 99 -13.97 1.06 -17.45
N GLY A 100 -14.42 2.26 -17.83
CA GLY A 100 -14.16 2.80 -19.17
C GLY A 100 -12.67 2.91 -19.44
N ALA A 101 -12.24 2.71 -20.68
CA ALA A 101 -10.88 3.01 -21.08
C ALA A 101 -10.65 4.52 -21.05
N THR A 102 -9.48 4.93 -20.55
CA THR A 102 -9.02 6.33 -20.56
C THR A 102 -10.01 7.33 -19.96
N SER A 103 -10.84 6.89 -19.02
CA SER A 103 -11.75 7.75 -18.28
C SER A 103 -11.01 8.50 -17.17
N HIS A 104 -11.57 9.64 -16.75
CA HIS A 104 -10.95 10.51 -15.75
C HIS A 104 -11.96 10.82 -14.64
N ALA A 105 -11.51 10.79 -13.39
CA ALA A 105 -12.25 11.32 -12.25
C ALA A 105 -11.43 12.38 -11.54
N ASP A 106 -12.03 13.55 -11.34
CA ASP A 106 -11.58 14.58 -10.42
C ASP A 106 -12.59 14.65 -9.28
N LEU A 107 -12.18 14.21 -8.08
CA LEU A 107 -13.02 14.24 -6.88
C LEU A 107 -12.77 15.50 -6.04
N GLY A 108 -11.97 16.44 -6.53
CA GLY A 108 -11.66 17.69 -5.86
C GLY A 108 -11.06 17.45 -4.48
N SER A 109 -11.51 18.21 -3.48
CA SER A 109 -10.97 18.11 -2.13
C SER A 109 -11.99 17.71 -1.08
N GLY A 110 -11.54 16.92 -0.10
CA GLY A 110 -12.35 16.54 1.06
C GLY A 110 -13.45 15.54 0.76
N SER A 111 -13.39 14.88 -0.40
CA SER A 111 -14.29 13.79 -0.75
C SER A 111 -14.09 12.58 0.18
N ARG A 112 -15.13 11.77 0.34
CA ARG A 112 -15.14 10.58 1.18
C ARG A 112 -15.86 9.43 0.49
N VAL A 113 -15.26 8.24 0.55
CA VAL A 113 -15.85 6.99 0.07
C VAL A 113 -15.85 5.99 1.23
N LYS A 114 -17.03 5.51 1.60
CA LYS A 114 -17.22 4.49 2.63
C LYS A 114 -17.91 3.28 2.03
N VAL A 115 -17.31 2.12 2.19
CA VAL A 115 -17.85 0.85 1.72
C VAL A 115 -17.87 -0.14 2.87
N ASP A 116 -19.03 -0.75 3.09
CA ASP A 116 -19.20 -1.88 4.01
C ASP A 116 -19.77 -3.05 3.23
N GLY A 117 -18.90 -3.98 2.86
CA GLY A 117 -19.25 -5.06 1.94
C GLY A 117 -18.88 -6.44 2.45
N SER A 118 -19.57 -7.43 1.90
CA SER A 118 -19.28 -8.84 2.14
C SER A 118 -18.77 -9.51 0.86
N LEU A 119 -17.81 -10.42 1.02
CA LEU A 119 -17.27 -11.21 -0.09
C LEU A 119 -18.32 -12.21 -0.58
N VAL A 120 -18.63 -12.16 -1.87
CA VAL A 120 -19.43 -13.20 -2.54
C VAL A 120 -18.74 -13.62 -3.84
N ASN A 121 -18.72 -14.92 -4.13
CA ASN A 121 -18.16 -15.50 -5.37
C ASN A 121 -16.70 -15.09 -5.69
N GLY A 122 -15.91 -14.72 -4.68
CA GLY A 122 -14.51 -14.29 -4.87
C GLY A 122 -14.36 -12.88 -5.45
N VAL A 123 -15.43 -12.09 -5.51
CA VAL A 123 -15.38 -10.69 -5.97
C VAL A 123 -15.00 -9.77 -4.81
N HIS A 124 -13.92 -9.02 -5.00
CA HIS A 124 -13.37 -8.13 -3.98
C HIS A 124 -14.32 -6.96 -3.66
N VAL A 125 -14.42 -6.63 -2.38
CA VAL A 125 -15.02 -5.37 -1.93
C VAL A 125 -14.01 -4.25 -2.19
N ARG A 126 -14.43 -3.11 -2.75
CA ARG A 126 -13.50 -2.03 -3.12
C ARG A 126 -14.01 -0.66 -2.73
N GLY A 127 -13.19 0.16 -2.08
CA GLY A 127 -13.46 1.58 -1.91
C GLY A 127 -13.51 2.26 -3.28
N ILE A 128 -12.36 2.29 -3.96
CA ILE A 128 -12.24 2.81 -5.32
C ILE A 128 -11.46 1.84 -6.20
N ALA A 129 -11.97 1.59 -7.41
CA ALA A 129 -11.34 0.76 -8.42
C ALA A 129 -11.10 1.56 -9.71
N ILE A 130 -9.86 1.54 -10.20
CA ILE A 130 -9.44 2.27 -11.40
C ILE A 130 -8.78 1.28 -12.35
N SER A 131 -9.19 1.28 -13.63
CA SER A 131 -8.65 0.35 -14.61
C SER A 131 -8.55 0.95 -16.01
N ARG A 132 -7.94 0.17 -16.93
CA ARG A 132 -7.92 0.44 -18.38
C ARG A 132 -7.38 1.83 -18.75
N ALA A 133 -6.25 2.20 -18.15
CA ALA A 133 -5.60 3.49 -18.35
C ALA A 133 -6.43 4.72 -17.93
N SER A 134 -7.37 4.50 -17.01
CA SER A 134 -8.14 5.58 -16.38
C SER A 134 -7.36 6.25 -15.26
N THR A 135 -7.78 7.47 -14.92
CA THR A 135 -7.09 8.31 -13.96
C THR A 135 -8.04 8.86 -12.88
N LEU A 136 -7.53 8.96 -11.65
CA LEU A 136 -8.19 9.62 -10.53
C LEU A 136 -7.29 10.74 -9.99
N VAL A 137 -7.86 11.90 -9.71
CA VAL A 137 -7.24 12.97 -8.93
C VAL A 137 -8.13 13.36 -7.76
N ALA A 138 -7.53 13.58 -6.60
CA ALA A 138 -8.21 14.07 -5.39
C ALA A 138 -7.20 14.68 -4.40
N ASP A 139 -7.68 15.45 -3.42
CA ASP A 139 -6.87 15.98 -2.31
C ASP A 139 -7.62 15.83 -0.99
N ARG A 140 -6.95 15.39 0.08
CA ARG A 140 -7.61 15.07 1.37
C ARG A 140 -8.78 14.08 1.21
N LEU A 141 -8.66 13.11 0.31
CA LEU A 141 -9.65 12.05 0.11
C LEU A 141 -9.62 11.08 1.30
N THR A 142 -10.80 10.70 1.81
CA THR A 142 -10.92 9.61 2.79
C THR A 142 -11.57 8.39 2.14
N ILE A 143 -10.91 7.23 2.22
CA ILE A 143 -11.46 5.95 1.79
C ILE A 143 -11.53 5.02 2.99
N GLU A 144 -12.71 4.48 3.28
CA GLU A 144 -12.95 3.47 4.30
C GLU A 144 -13.58 2.24 3.65
N THR A 145 -12.98 1.06 3.81
CA THR A 145 -13.50 -0.18 3.23
C THR A 145 -13.48 -1.30 4.26
N ALA A 146 -14.66 -1.80 4.61
CA ALA A 146 -14.84 -2.95 5.48
C ALA A 146 -15.30 -4.17 4.67
N GLY A 147 -14.71 -5.32 4.97
CA GLY A 147 -15.04 -6.59 4.32
C GLY A 147 -13.80 -7.46 4.08
N ASP A 148 -13.96 -8.77 4.16
CA ASP A 148 -12.89 -9.70 3.78
C ASP A 148 -12.54 -9.53 2.30
N ASN A 149 -11.25 -9.57 1.99
CA ASN A 149 -10.68 -9.25 0.68
C ASN A 149 -11.04 -7.83 0.22
N GLY A 150 -11.18 -6.90 1.18
CA GLY A 150 -11.48 -5.49 0.95
C GLY A 150 -10.27 -4.67 0.55
N TYR A 151 -10.39 -3.92 -0.55
CA TYR A 151 -9.32 -3.07 -1.09
C TYR A 151 -9.76 -1.62 -0.90
N GLY A 152 -8.94 -0.80 -0.24
CA GLY A 152 -9.25 0.63 -0.12
C GLY A 152 -9.19 1.28 -1.49
N LEU A 153 -8.01 1.22 -2.11
CA LEU A 153 -7.76 1.70 -3.47
C LEU A 153 -7.15 0.58 -4.32
N SER A 154 -7.78 0.26 -5.45
CA SER A 154 -7.27 -0.66 -6.46
C SER A 154 -6.97 0.10 -7.75
N ILE A 155 -5.74 0.01 -8.23
CA ILE A 155 -5.29 0.62 -9.49
C ILE A 155 -4.78 -0.51 -10.39
N ASP A 156 -5.54 -0.87 -11.40
CA ASP A 156 -5.31 -2.04 -12.24
C ASP A 156 -4.98 -1.65 -13.69
N ASN A 157 -4.17 -2.44 -14.38
CA ASN A 157 -3.75 -2.30 -15.78
C ASN A 157 -2.69 -1.21 -16.06
N TYR A 158 -1.94 -1.43 -17.13
CA TYR A 158 -1.01 -0.43 -17.69
C TYR A 158 -1.69 0.91 -17.96
N GLY A 159 -1.03 1.99 -17.58
CA GLY A 159 -1.45 3.38 -17.76
C GLY A 159 -2.46 3.89 -16.75
N SER A 160 -3.03 3.04 -15.89
CA SER A 160 -3.99 3.50 -14.89
C SER A 160 -3.28 4.24 -13.77
N SER A 161 -3.88 5.32 -13.25
CA SER A 161 -3.24 6.10 -12.20
C SER A 161 -4.20 6.71 -11.18
N ALA A 162 -3.70 6.92 -9.96
CA ALA A 162 -4.36 7.76 -8.97
C ALA A 162 -3.36 8.73 -8.34
N ASP A 163 -3.74 10.00 -8.27
CA ASP A 163 -3.06 11.04 -7.49
C ASP A 163 -3.99 11.49 -6.37
N LEU A 164 -3.62 11.20 -5.12
CA LEU A 164 -4.41 11.59 -3.95
C LEU A 164 -3.91 12.86 -3.27
N GLY A 165 -3.02 13.62 -3.93
CA GLY A 165 -2.56 14.91 -3.44
C GLY A 165 -1.95 14.80 -2.06
N SER A 166 -2.35 15.69 -1.15
CA SER A 166 -1.82 15.76 0.22
C SER A 166 -2.88 15.48 1.28
N GLY A 167 -2.52 14.68 2.30
CA GLY A 167 -3.35 14.50 3.49
C GLY A 167 -4.54 13.55 3.31
N SER A 168 -4.51 12.70 2.30
CA SER A 168 -5.52 11.66 2.08
C SER A 168 -5.36 10.52 3.09
N THR A 169 -6.45 9.78 3.33
CA THR A 169 -6.50 8.65 4.28
C THR A 169 -7.16 7.44 3.63
N VAL A 170 -6.58 6.26 3.80
CA VAL A 170 -7.14 4.98 3.36
C VAL A 170 -7.19 4.02 4.54
N LYS A 171 -8.37 3.52 4.87
CA LYS A 171 -8.60 2.57 5.96
C LYS A 171 -9.26 1.31 5.47
N THR A 172 -8.70 0.15 5.82
CA THR A 172 -9.33 -1.14 5.52
C THR A 172 -9.44 -2.06 6.72
N THR A 173 -10.55 -2.78 6.79
CA THR A 173 -10.77 -3.83 7.79
C THR A 173 -11.24 -5.12 7.11
N GLY A 174 -10.74 -6.26 7.57
CA GLY A 174 -11.05 -7.57 7.02
C GLY A 174 -9.80 -8.39 6.69
N THR A 175 -9.98 -9.70 6.54
CA THR A 175 -8.91 -10.63 6.20
C THR A 175 -8.52 -10.48 4.72
N ASN A 176 -7.23 -10.62 4.38
CA ASN A 176 -6.69 -10.50 3.01
C ASN A 176 -7.00 -9.14 2.34
N GLY A 177 -7.15 -8.08 3.12
CA GLY A 177 -7.37 -6.73 2.60
C GLY A 177 -6.10 -6.03 2.12
N TYR A 178 -6.28 -4.94 1.38
CA TYR A 178 -5.18 -4.04 0.98
C TYR A 178 -5.60 -2.60 1.24
N GLY A 179 -4.73 -1.79 1.84
CA GLY A 179 -4.91 -0.34 1.86
C GLY A 179 -4.87 0.19 0.43
N VAL A 180 -3.68 0.09 -0.19
CA VAL A 180 -3.46 0.45 -1.60
C VAL A 180 -2.87 -0.74 -2.35
N PHE A 181 -3.54 -1.14 -3.42
CA PHE A 181 -3.11 -2.19 -4.33
C PHE A 181 -2.90 -1.63 -5.74
N VAL A 182 -1.70 -1.79 -6.29
CA VAL A 182 -1.35 -1.27 -7.62
C VAL A 182 -0.87 -2.42 -8.50
N PHE A 183 -1.64 -2.75 -9.52
CA PHE A 183 -1.43 -3.90 -10.39
C PHE A 183 -1.25 -3.49 -11.84
N GLY A 184 -0.01 -3.19 -12.23
CA GLY A 184 0.38 -2.79 -13.58
C GLY A 184 0.43 -3.91 -14.60
N ARG A 185 -0.46 -4.91 -14.51
CA ARG A 185 -0.56 -5.98 -15.51
C ARG A 185 -1.88 -5.90 -16.24
N ASN A 186 -1.87 -6.35 -17.50
CA ASN A 186 -2.98 -6.29 -18.46
C ASN A 186 -3.15 -4.92 -19.12
N GLY A 187 -3.86 -4.90 -20.26
CA GLY A 187 -3.96 -3.74 -21.13
C GLY A 187 -2.75 -3.59 -22.06
N LEU A 188 -2.52 -2.38 -22.56
CA LEU A 188 -1.42 -2.08 -23.48
C LEU A 188 -0.20 -1.57 -22.72
N ALA A 189 0.90 -2.33 -22.73
CA ALA A 189 2.16 -1.94 -22.09
C ALA A 189 2.72 -0.59 -22.58
N ALA A 190 2.34 -0.16 -23.80
CA ALA A 190 2.71 1.15 -24.35
C ALA A 190 2.13 2.33 -23.54
N ASN A 191 1.11 2.11 -22.72
CA ASN A 191 0.54 3.13 -21.84
C ASN A 191 1.41 3.41 -20.61
N GLY A 192 2.48 2.63 -20.39
CA GLY A 192 3.34 2.73 -19.22
C GLY A 192 2.79 1.99 -18.00
N PRO A 193 3.54 1.97 -16.89
CA PRO A 193 3.16 1.25 -15.68
C PRO A 193 1.91 1.83 -15.01
N ALA A 194 1.27 1.05 -14.13
CA ALA A 194 0.24 1.58 -13.24
C ALA A 194 0.88 2.48 -12.17
N LYS A 195 0.25 3.61 -11.83
CA LYS A 195 0.85 4.63 -10.97
C LYS A 195 0.00 5.01 -9.77
N PHE A 196 0.64 5.24 -8.63
CA PHE A 196 0.01 5.84 -7.46
C PHE A 196 0.89 6.95 -6.91
N THR A 197 0.32 8.13 -6.66
CA THR A 197 1.02 9.25 -6.03
C THR A 197 0.24 9.83 -4.86
N ALA A 198 0.92 10.14 -3.76
CA ALA A 198 0.37 10.87 -2.62
C ALA A 198 1.48 11.51 -1.78
N THR A 199 1.15 12.47 -0.93
CA THR A 199 2.03 13.02 0.12
C THR A 199 1.25 13.14 1.42
N ASN A 200 1.91 12.99 2.57
CA ASN A 200 1.24 13.00 3.87
C ASN A 200 0.03 12.04 3.92
N LEU A 201 0.16 10.90 3.24
CA LEU A 201 -0.88 9.87 3.16
C LEU A 201 -0.93 9.11 4.48
N THR A 202 -2.13 8.79 4.96
CA THR A 202 -2.30 7.82 6.05
C THR A 202 -2.95 6.54 5.51
N VAL A 203 -2.29 5.40 5.67
CA VAL A 203 -2.85 4.07 5.40
C VAL A 203 -2.96 3.29 6.69
N GLU A 204 -4.16 2.82 7.03
CA GLU A 204 -4.42 2.00 8.21
C GLU A 204 -5.13 0.70 7.82
N THR A 205 -4.56 -0.45 8.18
CA THR A 205 -5.16 -1.75 7.83
C THR A 205 -5.30 -2.69 9.04
N GLN A 206 -6.42 -3.40 9.08
CA GLN A 206 -6.73 -4.36 10.14
C GLN A 206 -7.26 -5.68 9.56
N GLY A 207 -6.73 -6.80 10.06
CA GLY A 207 -7.13 -8.15 9.66
C GLY A 207 -5.95 -9.00 9.23
N ILE A 208 -6.08 -10.32 9.24
CA ILE A 208 -4.97 -11.22 8.88
C ILE A 208 -4.63 -11.00 7.40
N ARG A 209 -3.33 -10.87 7.06
CA ARG A 209 -2.83 -10.56 5.71
C ARG A 209 -3.43 -9.27 5.12
N ALA A 210 -3.76 -8.29 5.95
CA ALA A 210 -4.23 -6.98 5.51
C ALA A 210 -3.06 -6.03 5.22
N TYR A 211 -2.52 -6.03 4.01
CA TYR A 211 -1.30 -5.28 3.68
C TYR A 211 -1.56 -3.77 3.53
N GLY A 212 -0.59 -2.94 3.92
CA GLY A 212 -0.69 -1.49 3.77
C GLY A 212 -0.65 -1.06 2.30
N VAL A 213 0.54 -1.15 1.69
CA VAL A 213 0.78 -0.80 0.28
C VAL A 213 1.40 -1.98 -0.45
N HIS A 214 0.80 -2.36 -1.57
CA HIS A 214 1.22 -3.51 -2.38
C HIS A 214 1.31 -3.13 -3.87
N PRO A 215 2.47 -2.63 -4.33
CA PRO A 215 2.79 -2.52 -5.74
C PRO A 215 3.18 -3.89 -6.30
N SER A 216 2.51 -4.29 -7.37
CA SER A 216 2.87 -5.47 -8.15
C SER A 216 3.98 -5.18 -9.17
N LEU A 217 4.36 -6.16 -9.98
CA LEU A 217 5.24 -5.92 -11.14
C LEU A 217 4.62 -4.89 -12.10
N ASP A 218 5.49 -4.10 -12.74
CA ASP A 218 5.13 -2.99 -13.64
C ASP A 218 4.24 -1.91 -13.00
N SER A 219 4.42 -1.69 -11.69
CA SER A 219 3.77 -0.63 -10.93
C SER A 219 4.80 0.36 -10.38
N GLU A 220 4.44 1.64 -10.35
CA GLU A 220 5.21 2.74 -9.75
C GLU A 220 4.39 3.40 -8.64
N VAL A 221 4.94 3.49 -7.44
CA VAL A 221 4.29 4.12 -6.29
C VAL A 221 5.18 5.21 -5.72
N ASP A 222 4.69 6.45 -5.70
CA ASP A 222 5.32 7.56 -5.00
C ASP A 222 4.50 7.97 -3.78
N LEU A 223 5.00 7.64 -2.58
CA LEU A 223 4.38 8.02 -1.32
C LEU A 223 4.79 9.43 -0.87
N GLY A 224 5.60 10.13 -1.66
CA GLY A 224 6.01 11.50 -1.38
C GLY A 224 6.68 11.62 -0.02
N SER A 225 6.38 12.70 0.71
CA SER A 225 6.94 12.94 2.05
C SER A 225 5.91 12.73 3.17
N HIS A 226 6.37 12.32 4.35
CA HIS A 226 5.58 12.27 5.60
C HIS A 226 4.37 11.31 5.56
N SER A 227 4.36 10.36 4.64
CA SER A 227 3.32 9.33 4.61
C SER A 227 3.49 8.33 5.76
N GLN A 228 2.38 7.79 6.23
CA GLN A 228 2.28 6.90 7.38
C GLN A 228 1.51 5.65 7.00
N ILE A 229 2.08 4.49 7.31
CA ILE A 229 1.46 3.18 7.06
C ILE A 229 1.42 2.41 8.37
N LEU A 230 0.21 2.07 8.82
CA LEU A 230 -0.04 1.32 10.05
C LEU A 230 -0.80 0.03 9.75
N THR A 231 -0.22 -1.12 10.12
CA THR A 231 -0.89 -2.42 9.97
C THR A 231 -0.99 -3.18 11.30
N HIS A 232 -2.16 -3.76 11.55
CA HIS A 232 -2.45 -4.47 12.80
C HIS A 232 -2.46 -6.00 12.67
N GLY A 233 -2.60 -6.50 11.44
CA GLY A 233 -2.82 -7.91 11.13
C GLY A 233 -1.62 -8.84 11.30
N GLU A 234 -1.88 -10.12 11.61
CA GLU A 234 -0.87 -11.16 11.39
C GLU A 234 -0.54 -11.28 9.90
N GLU A 235 0.74 -11.46 9.56
CA GLU A 235 1.24 -11.56 8.18
C GLU A 235 0.92 -10.32 7.30
N ALA A 236 0.60 -9.18 7.92
CA ALA A 236 0.24 -7.93 7.27
C ALA A 236 1.43 -6.98 7.16
N SER A 237 2.27 -7.16 6.14
CA SER A 237 3.41 -6.25 5.93
C SER A 237 2.92 -4.81 5.65
N GLY A 238 3.68 -3.82 6.14
CA GLY A 238 3.40 -2.40 5.86
C GLY A 238 3.51 -2.12 4.37
N ILE A 239 4.67 -2.44 3.79
CA ILE A 239 4.88 -2.45 2.35
C ILE A 239 5.29 -3.87 1.93
N LEU A 240 4.57 -4.43 0.95
CA LEU A 240 4.97 -5.65 0.25
C LEU A 240 5.14 -5.33 -1.23
N SER A 241 6.37 -5.18 -1.70
CA SER A 241 6.65 -4.71 -3.07
C SER A 241 7.12 -5.81 -4.01
N TYR A 242 6.54 -5.80 -5.21
CA TYR A 242 7.07 -6.42 -6.42
C TYR A 242 7.38 -5.39 -7.53
N GLY A 243 7.18 -4.11 -7.26
CA GLY A 243 7.37 -3.00 -8.20
C GLY A 243 8.26 -1.90 -7.62
N GLU A 244 8.10 -0.69 -8.14
CA GLU A 244 8.91 0.47 -7.76
C GLU A 244 8.20 1.31 -6.69
N VAL A 245 8.92 1.70 -5.63
CA VAL A 245 8.39 2.57 -4.58
C VAL A 245 9.38 3.69 -4.25
N THR A 246 8.90 4.93 -4.12
CA THR A 246 9.65 6.07 -3.58
C THR A 246 8.94 6.67 -2.38
N ALA A 247 9.70 7.08 -1.35
CA ALA A 247 9.17 7.84 -0.23
C ALA A 247 10.29 8.60 0.51
N GLU A 248 9.94 9.70 1.18
CA GLU A 248 10.81 10.42 2.13
C GLU A 248 10.06 10.66 3.44
N ALA A 249 10.79 10.78 4.56
CA ALA A 249 10.19 10.94 5.89
C ALA A 249 9.04 9.93 6.17
N LEU A 250 9.19 8.70 5.66
CA LEU A 250 8.15 7.67 5.69
C LEU A 250 8.08 7.05 7.09
N THR A 251 6.88 6.93 7.65
CA THR A 251 6.66 6.13 8.86
C THR A 251 5.92 4.83 8.52
N VAL A 252 6.47 3.69 8.92
CA VAL A 252 5.80 2.39 8.82
C VAL A 252 5.76 1.73 10.20
N GLU A 253 4.57 1.40 10.68
CA GLU A 253 4.38 0.68 11.94
C GLU A 253 3.57 -0.61 11.69
N THR A 254 4.10 -1.75 12.14
CA THR A 254 3.41 -3.04 12.07
C THR A 254 3.33 -3.71 13.43
N LYS A 255 2.14 -4.18 13.80
CA LYS A 255 1.87 -4.72 15.16
C LYS A 255 1.67 -6.23 15.20
N GLY A 256 1.19 -6.83 14.11
CA GLY A 256 0.82 -8.24 14.10
C GLY A 256 1.98 -9.22 14.00
N ALA A 257 1.71 -10.49 14.30
CA ALA A 257 2.72 -11.56 14.21
C ALA A 257 3.23 -11.69 12.77
N LYS A 258 4.56 -11.83 12.58
CA LYS A 258 5.18 -11.94 11.24
C LYS A 258 4.84 -10.77 10.29
N ALA A 259 4.34 -9.65 10.80
CA ALA A 259 4.03 -8.47 10.01
C ALA A 259 5.32 -7.67 9.82
N ASN A 260 5.90 -7.73 8.62
CA ASN A 260 7.17 -7.05 8.34
C ASN A 260 6.93 -5.57 8.07
N GLY A 261 7.91 -4.72 8.38
CA GLY A 261 7.84 -3.30 8.04
C GLY A 261 7.80 -3.11 6.53
N ILE A 262 8.93 -3.38 5.87
CA ILE A 262 9.09 -3.30 4.41
C ILE A 262 9.64 -4.63 3.89
N GLU A 263 8.92 -5.25 2.99
CA GLU A 263 9.30 -6.49 2.31
C GLU A 263 9.31 -6.30 0.80
N VAL A 264 10.48 -6.48 0.19
CA VAL A 264 10.68 -6.37 -1.26
C VAL A 264 10.93 -7.76 -1.83
N ARG A 265 10.06 -8.21 -2.72
CA ARG A 265 10.15 -9.49 -3.43
C ARG A 265 10.48 -9.32 -4.91
N GLY A 266 10.36 -8.10 -5.43
CA GLY A 266 10.81 -7.70 -6.76
C GLY A 266 10.80 -6.18 -6.89
N GLY A 267 11.53 -5.66 -7.87
CA GLY A 267 11.64 -4.22 -8.12
C GLY A 267 12.57 -3.51 -7.13
N THR A 268 12.53 -2.18 -7.16
CA THR A 268 13.33 -1.30 -6.29
C THR A 268 12.45 -0.45 -5.38
N VAL A 269 12.76 -0.47 -4.09
CA VAL A 269 12.16 0.44 -3.10
C VAL A 269 13.22 1.44 -2.65
N ASN A 270 12.95 2.73 -2.83
CA ASN A 270 13.82 3.85 -2.46
C ASN A 270 13.16 4.67 -1.35
N ILE A 271 13.71 4.56 -0.14
CA ILE A 271 13.25 5.29 1.04
C ILE A 271 14.33 6.29 1.45
N GLY A 272 13.99 7.57 1.41
CA GLY A 272 14.87 8.67 1.73
C GLY A 272 14.98 8.96 3.22
N ALA A 273 15.49 10.16 3.51
CA ALA A 273 15.88 10.56 4.85
C ALA A 273 14.70 10.76 5.80
N ASP A 274 14.99 10.75 7.10
CA ASP A 274 14.01 10.93 8.19
C ASP A 274 12.93 9.84 8.24
N SER A 275 13.21 8.67 7.67
CA SER A 275 12.24 7.57 7.62
C SER A 275 12.37 6.63 8.83
N HIS A 276 11.24 6.11 9.29
CA HIS A 276 11.11 5.32 10.50
C HIS A 276 10.29 4.06 10.26
N VAL A 277 10.88 2.89 10.48
CA VAL A 277 10.20 1.59 10.38
C VAL A 277 10.18 0.91 11.74
N SER A 278 9.01 0.53 12.23
CA SER A 278 8.85 -0.21 13.49
C SER A 278 7.99 -1.45 13.27
N ALA A 279 8.61 -2.63 13.39
CA ALA A 279 7.93 -3.91 13.29
C ALA A 279 7.94 -4.63 14.64
N ALA A 280 6.82 -4.60 15.37
CA ALA A 280 6.77 -5.08 16.75
C ALA A 280 7.04 -6.60 16.88
N ARG A 281 6.64 -7.38 15.86
CA ARG A 281 6.72 -8.87 15.88
C ARG A 281 7.12 -9.48 14.53
N GLY A 282 7.54 -8.65 13.57
CA GLY A 282 8.07 -9.04 12.27
C GLY A 282 9.45 -8.43 12.03
N GLY A 283 10.05 -8.69 10.87
CA GLY A 283 11.32 -8.07 10.50
C GLY A 283 11.13 -6.61 10.09
N GLY A 284 12.19 -5.80 10.22
CA GLY A 284 12.15 -4.40 9.82
C GLY A 284 12.17 -4.25 8.30
N LEU A 285 13.34 -4.52 7.70
CA LEU A 285 13.63 -4.34 6.28
C LEU A 285 14.04 -5.66 5.63
N ILE A 286 13.44 -6.01 4.48
CA ILE A 286 13.62 -7.34 3.89
C ILE A 286 13.70 -7.25 2.38
N THR A 287 14.69 -7.92 1.81
CA THR A 287 14.67 -8.33 0.41
C THR A 287 14.65 -9.85 0.30
N ASN A 288 13.58 -10.37 -0.30
CA ASN A 288 13.25 -11.79 -0.44
C ASN A 288 12.80 -12.08 -1.87
N GLY A 289 13.70 -11.82 -2.82
CA GLY A 289 13.49 -12.06 -4.24
C GLY A 289 14.78 -11.87 -5.02
N SER A 290 14.91 -12.52 -6.16
CA SER A 290 16.16 -12.52 -6.94
C SER A 290 16.45 -11.21 -7.66
N ASN A 291 15.44 -10.33 -7.78
CA ASN A 291 15.55 -8.99 -8.37
C ASN A 291 14.93 -7.96 -7.42
N ALA A 292 15.29 -8.03 -6.14
CA ALA A 292 14.72 -7.19 -5.09
C ALA A 292 15.81 -6.28 -4.52
N THR A 293 15.60 -4.97 -4.66
CA THR A 293 16.51 -3.96 -4.08
C THR A 293 15.76 -3.05 -3.14
N LEU A 294 16.31 -2.84 -1.95
CA LEU A 294 15.83 -1.84 -0.99
C LEU A 294 16.96 -0.85 -0.71
N ASN A 295 16.74 0.41 -1.04
CA ASN A 295 17.59 1.54 -0.71
C ASN A 295 16.94 2.31 0.45
N TYR A 296 17.61 2.37 1.60
CA TYR A 296 17.12 3.03 2.81
C TYR A 296 18.16 4.05 3.28
N PHE A 297 18.03 5.27 2.79
CA PHE A 297 19.10 6.28 2.83
C PHE A 297 18.70 7.50 3.65
N GLY A 298 19.28 7.59 4.85
CA GLY A 298 19.30 8.79 5.67
C GLY A 298 20.37 9.79 5.23
N THR A 299 20.39 10.91 5.94
CA THR A 299 21.52 11.85 5.93
C THR A 299 22.09 11.99 7.34
N THR A 300 23.25 12.62 7.50
CA THR A 300 23.85 12.85 8.82
C THR A 300 22.91 13.63 9.75
N ASP A 301 22.15 14.59 9.21
CA ASP A 301 21.22 15.43 10.00
C ASP A 301 19.83 14.78 10.18
N LYS A 302 19.46 13.86 9.28
CA LYS A 302 18.17 13.18 9.26
C LYS A 302 18.38 11.68 9.03
N ARG A 303 18.86 11.01 10.08
CA ARG A 303 19.12 9.58 10.06
C ARG A 303 17.79 8.82 10.01
N ASN A 304 17.80 7.68 9.33
CA ASN A 304 16.64 6.79 9.35
C ASN A 304 16.70 5.86 10.56
N THR A 305 15.54 5.37 11.01
CA THR A 305 15.48 4.40 12.10
C THR A 305 14.74 3.13 11.72
N VAL A 306 15.16 2.01 12.31
CA VAL A 306 14.49 0.71 12.21
C VAL A 306 14.39 0.10 13.60
N PHE A 307 13.19 -0.32 14.01
CA PHE A 307 12.97 -1.21 15.14
C PHE A 307 12.40 -2.54 14.65
N SER A 308 12.96 -3.66 15.12
CA SER A 308 12.42 -4.99 14.87
C SER A 308 12.35 -5.81 16.15
N GLY A 309 11.13 -6.23 16.49
CA GLY A 309 10.87 -7.32 17.44
C GLY A 309 10.74 -8.71 16.80
N GLY A 310 11.00 -8.82 15.49
CA GLY A 310 11.07 -10.09 14.77
C GLY A 310 12.47 -10.69 14.71
N SER A 311 12.75 -11.43 13.63
CA SER A 311 14.01 -12.17 13.49
C SER A 311 15.18 -11.31 13.01
N TYR A 312 14.95 -10.12 12.45
CA TYR A 312 16.01 -9.29 11.90
C TYR A 312 15.62 -7.80 11.76
N GLY A 313 16.59 -6.91 11.97
CA GLY A 313 16.47 -5.48 11.65
C GLY A 313 16.44 -5.25 10.14
N ALA A 314 17.48 -5.70 9.45
CA ALA A 314 17.53 -5.74 7.98
C ALA A 314 18.05 -7.08 7.46
N SER A 315 17.47 -7.59 6.37
CA SER A 315 17.88 -8.88 5.80
C SER A 315 17.80 -8.94 4.27
N ALA A 316 18.83 -9.55 3.66
CA ALA A 316 18.89 -9.89 2.25
C ALA A 316 19.04 -11.42 2.10
N GLN A 317 18.04 -12.10 1.52
CA GLN A 317 17.85 -13.53 1.76
C GLN A 317 18.19 -14.46 0.59
N PHE A 318 18.36 -13.91 -0.61
CA PHE A 318 18.59 -14.68 -1.83
C PHE A 318 19.62 -14.01 -2.73
N THR A 319 20.16 -14.78 -3.67
CA THR A 319 21.03 -14.25 -4.71
C THR A 319 20.28 -13.21 -5.53
N GLY A 320 20.83 -12.00 -5.61
CA GLY A 320 20.20 -10.83 -6.24
C GLY A 320 19.27 -10.01 -5.33
N ALA A 321 19.03 -10.47 -4.09
CA ALA A 321 18.40 -9.66 -3.06
C ALA A 321 19.44 -8.70 -2.45
N THR A 322 19.14 -7.40 -2.44
CA THR A 322 20.04 -6.35 -2.00
C THR A 322 19.37 -5.38 -1.02
N VAL A 323 20.02 -5.13 0.12
CA VAL A 323 19.65 -4.02 1.02
C VAL A 323 20.81 -3.04 1.09
N ASN A 324 20.55 -1.78 0.76
CA ASN A 324 21.50 -0.69 0.86
C ASN A 324 21.05 0.28 1.95
N LEU A 325 21.93 0.57 2.89
CA LEU A 325 21.66 1.38 4.08
C LEU A 325 22.64 2.55 4.13
N LYS A 326 22.15 3.74 4.48
CA LYS A 326 23.00 4.90 4.74
C LYS A 326 22.46 5.70 5.90
N ASN A 327 23.33 6.16 6.80
CA ASN A 327 22.94 7.03 7.93
C ASN A 327 21.71 6.49 8.67
N SER A 328 21.80 5.26 9.15
CA SER A 328 20.66 4.55 9.72
C SER A 328 20.96 3.94 11.08
N ASP A 329 19.97 4.02 11.98
CA ASP A 329 20.02 3.44 13.32
C ASP A 329 19.05 2.27 13.42
N ILE A 330 19.59 1.08 13.68
CA ILE A 330 18.85 -0.18 13.71
C ILE A 330 18.84 -0.72 15.13
N THR A 331 17.65 -0.91 15.68
CA THR A 331 17.43 -1.52 17.00
C THR A 331 16.70 -2.85 16.84
N VAL A 332 17.22 -3.89 17.49
CA VAL A 332 16.58 -5.21 17.50
C VAL A 332 16.39 -5.73 18.92
N ASP A 333 15.15 -6.15 19.21
CA ASP A 333 14.80 -6.75 20.50
C ASP A 333 13.71 -7.80 20.34
N ARG A 334 14.11 -9.08 20.42
CA ARG A 334 13.19 -10.22 20.36
C ARG A 334 12.97 -10.87 21.73
N ASN A 335 13.05 -10.08 22.79
CA ASN A 335 12.80 -10.50 24.18
C ASN A 335 13.65 -11.74 24.57
N GLY A 336 14.97 -11.65 24.40
CA GLY A 336 15.92 -12.72 24.72
C GLY A 336 16.03 -13.84 23.68
N LYS A 337 15.19 -13.85 22.64
CA LYS A 337 15.30 -14.81 21.54
C LYS A 337 16.30 -14.32 20.49
N LEU A 338 16.81 -15.25 19.69
CA LEU A 338 17.72 -14.95 18.60
C LEU A 338 17.11 -13.96 17.60
N VAL A 339 17.87 -12.89 17.34
CA VAL A 339 17.57 -11.83 16.39
C VAL A 339 18.87 -11.29 15.81
N TYR A 340 18.84 -10.80 14.58
CA TYR A 340 20.00 -10.25 13.90
C TYR A 340 19.81 -8.76 13.60
N GLY A 341 20.79 -7.90 13.88
CA GLY A 341 20.74 -6.51 13.41
C GLY A 341 20.72 -6.46 11.89
N LEU A 342 21.78 -6.99 11.27
CA LEU A 342 21.89 -7.25 9.84
C LEU A 342 22.06 -8.75 9.59
N TRP A 343 21.29 -9.30 8.64
CA TRP A 343 21.39 -10.71 8.26
C TRP A 343 21.37 -10.93 6.76
N ALA A 344 22.53 -11.30 6.21
CA ALA A 344 22.64 -11.73 4.83
C ALA A 344 22.72 -13.26 4.74
N LEU A 345 21.98 -13.85 3.81
CA LEU A 345 22.00 -15.28 3.53
C LEU A 345 21.69 -15.58 2.05
N GLY A 346 22.01 -16.78 1.60
CA GLY A 346 21.58 -17.31 0.30
C GLY A 346 22.18 -16.57 -0.91
N GLY A 347 23.35 -15.97 -0.75
CA GLY A 347 23.95 -15.07 -1.74
C GLY A 347 23.42 -13.64 -1.71
N GLY A 348 22.57 -13.28 -0.73
CA GLY A 348 22.11 -11.91 -0.51
C GLY A 348 23.23 -10.95 -0.15
N VAL A 349 23.01 -9.67 -0.44
CA VAL A 349 24.00 -8.61 -0.25
C VAL A 349 23.41 -7.49 0.61
N ILE A 350 24.16 -7.08 1.63
CA ILE A 350 23.87 -5.86 2.37
C ILE A 350 25.05 -4.90 2.22
N SER A 351 24.79 -3.65 1.83
CA SER A 351 25.78 -2.57 1.83
C SER A 351 25.34 -1.47 2.80
N GLY A 352 26.27 -0.96 3.60
CA GLY A 352 26.01 0.00 4.66
C GLY A 352 27.03 1.12 4.74
N GLU A 353 26.58 2.33 5.02
CA GLU A 353 27.41 3.50 5.31
C GLU A 353 26.86 4.22 6.55
N ASP A 354 27.71 4.55 7.52
CA ASP A 354 27.36 5.31 8.72
C ASP A 354 26.20 4.69 9.53
N LEU A 355 26.42 3.52 10.13
CA LEU A 355 25.38 2.72 10.79
C LEU A 355 25.57 2.61 12.31
N THR A 356 24.46 2.70 13.04
CA THR A 356 24.37 2.27 14.44
C THR A 356 23.48 1.04 14.52
N ILE A 357 23.96 -0.03 15.15
CA ILE A 357 23.20 -1.26 15.39
C ILE A 357 23.17 -1.50 16.88
N THR A 358 21.97 -1.53 17.47
CA THR A 358 21.76 -1.79 18.89
C THR A 358 20.96 -3.07 19.05
N GLY A 359 21.55 -4.06 19.73
CA GLY A 359 20.93 -5.35 19.96
C GLY A 359 20.67 -5.62 21.44
N ALA A 360 19.43 -5.98 21.78
CA ALA A 360 19.10 -6.48 23.12
C ALA A 360 19.70 -7.88 23.38
N ALA A 361 19.49 -8.43 24.58
CA ALA A 361 19.94 -9.77 24.93
C ALA A 361 19.42 -10.84 23.93
N GLY A 362 20.28 -11.80 23.57
CA GLY A 362 20.00 -12.83 22.55
C GLY A 362 20.26 -12.41 21.10
N SER A 363 20.56 -11.14 20.83
CA SER A 363 20.89 -10.63 19.49
C SER A 363 22.30 -11.01 18.98
N ARG A 364 22.45 -10.94 17.66
CA ARG A 364 23.72 -10.82 16.95
C ARG A 364 23.68 -9.53 16.14
N GLY A 365 24.78 -8.78 16.08
CA GLY A 365 24.83 -7.49 15.38
C GLY A 365 24.78 -7.68 13.86
N VAL A 366 25.90 -8.06 13.26
CA VAL A 366 26.08 -8.24 11.82
C VAL A 366 26.40 -9.70 11.53
N TYR A 367 25.58 -10.37 10.71
CA TYR A 367 25.71 -11.80 10.48
C TYR A 367 25.54 -12.19 9.01
N ALA A 368 26.50 -12.93 8.46
CA ALA A 368 26.48 -13.41 7.08
C ALA A 368 26.66 -14.93 7.01
N MET A 369 25.82 -15.61 6.22
CA MET A 369 25.92 -17.06 5.99
C MET A 369 25.58 -17.46 4.55
N THR A 370 25.84 -18.72 4.19
CA THR A 370 25.42 -19.33 2.91
C THR A 370 25.77 -18.51 1.65
N GLY A 371 27.04 -18.15 1.50
CA GLY A 371 27.58 -17.44 0.33
C GLY A 371 27.21 -15.96 0.24
N SER A 372 26.73 -15.36 1.32
CA SER A 372 26.30 -13.95 1.36
C SER A 372 27.42 -12.96 1.64
N ARG A 373 27.10 -11.68 1.46
CA ARG A 373 28.04 -10.57 1.61
C ARG A 373 27.42 -9.43 2.43
N ILE A 374 28.21 -8.88 3.34
CA ILE A 374 27.94 -7.59 3.97
C ILE A 374 29.16 -6.69 3.80
N ASP A 375 28.98 -5.47 3.30
CA ASP A 375 30.03 -4.44 3.24
C ASP A 375 29.58 -3.19 3.97
N LEU A 376 30.36 -2.77 4.96
CA LEU A 376 30.11 -1.61 5.79
C LEU A 376 31.28 -0.62 5.63
N THR A 377 30.95 0.66 5.61
CA THR A 377 31.90 1.77 5.46
C THR A 377 31.47 2.94 6.34
N GLY A 378 32.36 3.92 6.51
CA GLY A 378 32.09 5.08 7.38
C GLY A 378 32.05 4.69 8.86
N ASP A 379 31.27 5.43 9.64
CA ASP A 379 31.16 5.18 11.08
C ASP A 379 30.27 3.96 11.35
N LEU A 380 30.80 2.98 12.08
CA LEU A 380 30.04 1.79 12.50
C LEU A 380 30.07 1.64 14.01
N ALA A 381 28.89 1.65 14.63
CA ALA A 381 28.71 1.32 16.03
C ALA A 381 27.83 0.06 16.17
N VAL A 382 28.33 -0.98 16.83
CA VAL A 382 27.57 -2.20 17.14
C VAL A 382 27.50 -2.38 18.66
N ASN A 383 26.37 -1.97 19.23
CA ASN A 383 26.10 -1.98 20.65
C ASN A 383 25.36 -3.26 21.02
N MET A 384 26.04 -4.18 21.71
CA MET A 384 25.46 -5.41 22.23
C MET A 384 25.14 -5.27 23.71
N ALA A 385 24.15 -6.02 24.21
CA ALA A 385 23.73 -5.97 25.61
C ALA A 385 24.82 -6.43 26.59
N ASP A 386 25.66 -7.40 26.18
CA ASP A 386 26.83 -7.83 26.96
C ASP A 386 27.93 -8.45 26.07
N ALA A 387 29.09 -8.70 26.67
CA ALA A 387 30.28 -9.18 25.98
C ALA A 387 30.19 -10.65 25.48
N THR A 388 29.16 -11.40 25.85
CA THR A 388 28.94 -12.78 25.39
C THR A 388 28.22 -12.84 24.04
N GLN A 389 27.65 -11.72 23.59
CA GLN A 389 26.94 -11.65 22.33
C GLN A 389 27.87 -11.40 21.14
N MET A 390 27.43 -11.82 19.96
CA MET A 390 28.22 -11.70 18.74
C MET A 390 27.91 -10.38 18.03
N ALA A 391 28.84 -9.43 18.11
CA ALA A 391 28.73 -8.16 17.37
C ALA A 391 28.83 -8.38 15.86
N ILE A 392 29.84 -9.13 15.39
CA ILE A 392 30.07 -9.42 13.96
C ILE A 392 30.48 -10.88 13.81
N GLY A 393 29.89 -11.60 12.85
CA GLY A 393 30.31 -12.99 12.59
C GLY A 393 29.78 -13.58 11.29
N THR A 394 30.51 -14.59 10.79
CA THR A 394 30.13 -15.37 9.61
C THR A 394 29.83 -16.81 9.99
N GLN A 395 28.92 -17.46 9.27
CA GLN A 395 28.71 -18.91 9.34
C GLN A 395 29.20 -19.60 8.06
N HIS A 396 29.96 -20.67 8.23
CA HIS A 396 30.18 -21.64 7.15
C HIS A 396 29.07 -22.68 7.15
N ASN A 397 28.55 -22.99 5.96
CA ASN A 397 27.59 -24.05 5.73
C ASN A 397 28.09 -24.91 4.57
N ASP A 398 28.21 -26.22 4.80
CA ASP A 398 28.62 -27.17 3.76
C ASP A 398 27.74 -27.03 2.51
N GLY A 399 28.37 -27.07 1.34
CA GLY A 399 27.70 -26.91 0.04
C GLY A 399 27.45 -25.45 -0.39
N TYR A 400 27.79 -24.46 0.44
CA TYR A 400 27.72 -23.04 0.09
C TYR A 400 29.10 -22.40 0.02
N ALA A 401 29.23 -21.36 -0.80
CA ALA A 401 30.41 -20.51 -0.78
C ALA A 401 30.60 -19.86 0.60
N ALA A 402 31.85 -19.52 0.93
CA ALA A 402 32.15 -18.76 2.15
C ALA A 402 31.46 -17.38 2.09
N SER A 403 30.90 -16.97 3.23
CA SER A 403 30.32 -15.63 3.37
C SER A 403 31.40 -14.65 3.80
N ARG A 404 31.19 -13.35 3.52
CA ARG A 404 32.14 -12.30 3.93
C ARG A 404 31.44 -11.11 4.57
N ILE A 405 32.14 -10.52 5.52
CA ILE A 405 31.82 -9.22 6.10
C ILE A 405 33.06 -8.35 5.96
N ASN A 406 32.94 -7.20 5.30
CA ASN A 406 33.92 -6.13 5.32
C ASN A 406 33.33 -5.01 6.18
N ALA A 407 34.00 -4.58 7.25
CA ALA A 407 33.48 -3.58 8.18
C ALA A 407 34.59 -2.71 8.74
#